data_AF-A0AAW7U6T5-F1
#
_entry.id   AF-A0AAW7U6T5-F1
#
_cell.length_a   1.000
_cell.length_b   1.000
_cell.length_c   1.000
_cell.angle_alpha   90.00
_cell.angle_beta   90.00
_cell.angle_gamma   90.00
#
_symmetry.space_group_name_H-M   'P 1'
#
loop_
_entity.id
_entity.type
_entity.pdbx_description
1 polymer ?
#
loop_
_entity_poly.entity_id
_entity_poly.type
_entity_poly.pdbx_seq_one_letter_code
_entity_poly.pdbx_strand_id
1 'polypeptide(L)'
;MIQAIQWRPQQVVPDAFPERQALMPIWGGVPLPPAQWQNVWRKNVVHSLDEDGLAYIHIPFCANHCVFCGFYRNLWKEEHSRPYTDKVIEELAYEAELRQGGGKIRAVYFGGGTPTALATADLVRLIEACYRYLPLSDDCEFTLEGRMSHFGLDKVQACIDAGVNRISIGIQTFDSAIRRRLGRKHSGEEALRYLEQLSRLNVVTVADLIFGLPGQSDEIWANDLELASSLPLSGLDTYAFNCYPFLPINRMIEKGAFPPPPGFDTQACQYAYAVEKLSEKGWQQVSNSHFAYPGRGERNRYNTSVKSNMPCLPFGSCASGNFRGYSYQVQSDLQSYLATPPNTKNLSFMSKHGPHKHLLGQIQHSMEQGSLDTALFADNREAQKLLQQWQRQSLLRIGSDGIARLNTSGRYWSPTLIRKLMLALPETDEKDENMTAELSPEQQTVLRNSLAEIPGQILEMLAGQHQCSFESVIRCLPENMVRKTEGSRIVEILQSIASWNEAVTFIAHTPDAIVEVTGKLPGGKIGRGFYNFEHAEQGGVHGHIYYENCAAVYLLERPFMGKSTVSLNFINRKGGAMFKIFVGRDENGELRANQIEAMRRLFDNAEA
;
A
#
# COMPACT_ATOMS: atom_id res chain seq x y z
N MET A 1 5.92 -41.16 1.50
CA MET A 1 5.54 -39.88 0.88
C MET A 1 4.48 -39.25 1.76
N ILE A 2 4.83 -38.20 2.50
CA ILE A 2 3.82 -37.40 3.20
C ILE A 2 3.13 -36.61 2.07
N GLN A 3 1.90 -36.98 1.72
CA GLN A 3 1.10 -36.15 0.84
C GLN A 3 0.86 -34.84 1.58
N ALA A 4 1.31 -33.72 1.01
CA ALA A 4 0.99 -32.41 1.56
C ALA A 4 -0.54 -32.26 1.52
N ILE A 5 -1.16 -32.05 2.68
CA ILE A 5 -2.59 -31.74 2.72
C ILE A 5 -2.77 -30.39 2.02
N GLN A 6 -3.76 -30.30 1.14
CA GLN A 6 -4.19 -29.06 0.53
C GLN A 6 -5.63 -28.81 0.96
N TRP A 7 -5.84 -27.86 1.87
CA TRP A 7 -7.18 -27.50 2.34
C TRP A 7 -8.00 -26.90 1.20
N ARG A 8 -9.27 -27.29 1.10
CA ARG A 8 -10.26 -26.69 0.19
C ARG A 8 -11.55 -26.38 0.96
N PRO A 9 -11.62 -25.23 1.66
CA PRO A 9 -12.82 -24.82 2.39
C PRO A 9 -14.02 -24.64 1.46
N GLN A 10 -15.23 -24.88 1.95
CA GLN A 10 -16.46 -24.85 1.13
C GLN A 10 -16.77 -23.47 0.53
N GLN A 11 -16.14 -22.41 1.03
CA GLN A 11 -16.39 -21.01 0.68
C GLN A 11 -15.26 -20.35 -0.15
N VAL A 12 -14.28 -21.13 -0.62
CA VAL A 12 -13.07 -20.60 -1.27
C VAL A 12 -13.20 -20.54 -2.80
N VAL A 13 -12.83 -19.39 -3.38
CA VAL A 13 -12.56 -19.18 -4.82
C VAL A 13 -11.09 -18.82 -4.94
N PRO A 14 -10.19 -19.82 -4.95
CA PRO A 14 -8.75 -19.60 -4.75
C PRO A 14 -8.09 -18.97 -5.98
N ASP A 15 -8.62 -19.23 -7.17
CA ASP A 15 -8.08 -18.75 -8.45
C ASP A 15 -8.82 -17.52 -8.99
N ALA A 16 -9.49 -16.75 -8.12
CA ALA A 16 -10.27 -15.59 -8.56
C ALA A 16 -9.41 -14.52 -9.25
N PHE A 17 -8.17 -14.32 -8.79
CA PHE A 17 -7.23 -13.37 -9.36
C PHE A 17 -5.80 -13.93 -9.38
N PRO A 18 -5.00 -13.59 -10.39
CA PRO A 18 -3.59 -14.00 -10.44
C PRO A 18 -2.71 -13.26 -9.42
N GLU A 19 -3.16 -12.11 -8.91
CA GLU A 19 -2.44 -11.33 -7.91
C GLU A 19 -3.39 -10.71 -6.87
N ARG A 20 -2.90 -10.61 -5.63
CA ARG A 20 -3.53 -9.86 -4.54
C ARG A 20 -2.85 -8.51 -4.37
N GLN A 21 -3.55 -7.42 -4.67
CA GLN A 21 -2.96 -6.08 -4.72
C GLN A 21 -3.70 -5.13 -3.79
N ALA A 22 -2.97 -4.47 -2.90
CA ALA A 22 -3.52 -3.39 -2.09
C ALA A 22 -3.27 -2.02 -2.76
N LEU A 23 -4.15 -1.06 -2.47
CA LEU A 23 -3.91 0.34 -2.82
C LEU A 23 -2.98 0.98 -1.78
N MET A 24 -2.03 1.80 -2.22
CA MET A 24 -1.15 2.53 -1.29
C MET A 24 -1.95 3.52 -0.44
N PRO A 25 -1.68 3.66 0.87
CA PRO A 25 -2.44 4.55 1.76
C PRO A 25 -2.46 6.03 1.35
N ILE A 26 -1.41 6.48 0.64
CA ILE A 26 -1.23 7.85 0.15
C ILE A 26 -1.76 8.07 -1.28
N TRP A 27 -2.42 7.08 -1.88
CA TRP A 27 -2.95 7.18 -3.24
C TRP A 27 -3.85 8.40 -3.42
N GLY A 28 -3.71 9.07 -4.57
CA GLY A 28 -4.40 10.32 -4.90
C GLY A 28 -3.89 11.55 -4.13
N GLY A 29 -2.96 11.40 -3.19
CA GLY A 29 -2.37 12.53 -2.47
C GLY A 29 -1.37 13.31 -3.31
N VAL A 30 -1.38 14.64 -3.16
CA VAL A 30 -0.45 15.55 -3.83
C VAL A 30 0.68 15.91 -2.85
N PRO A 31 1.93 15.46 -3.07
CA PRO A 31 3.06 15.83 -2.22
C PRO A 31 3.25 17.35 -2.16
N LEU A 32 3.61 17.85 -0.97
CA LEU A 32 3.95 19.27 -0.80
C LEU A 32 5.47 19.44 -0.83
N PRO A 33 5.99 20.59 -1.35
CA PRO A 33 7.41 20.92 -1.26
C PRO A 33 7.89 20.97 0.21
N PRO A 34 9.08 20.43 0.54
CA PRO A 34 9.61 20.41 1.91
C PRO A 34 9.61 21.75 2.64
N ALA A 35 9.91 22.84 1.92
CA ALA A 35 9.91 24.20 2.46
C ALA A 35 8.55 24.65 3.02
N GLN A 36 7.45 24.01 2.60
CA GLN A 36 6.09 24.37 3.03
C GLN A 36 5.62 23.59 4.26
N TRP A 37 6.23 22.43 4.58
CA TRP A 37 5.70 21.48 5.55
C TRP A 37 5.47 22.09 6.93
N GLN A 38 6.45 22.81 7.48
CA GLN A 38 6.35 23.42 8.81
C GLN A 38 5.24 24.47 8.88
N ASN A 39 5.16 25.34 7.87
CA ASN A 39 4.17 26.41 7.83
C ASN A 39 2.75 25.84 7.68
N VAL A 40 2.58 24.82 6.82
CA VAL A 40 1.29 24.13 6.65
C VAL A 40 0.89 23.39 7.93
N TRP A 41 1.81 22.66 8.55
CA TRP A 41 1.53 21.95 9.80
C TRP A 41 1.09 22.90 10.92
N ARG A 42 1.86 23.98 11.14
CA ARG A 42 1.55 24.98 12.17
C ARG A 42 0.20 25.64 11.91
N LYS A 43 -0.07 26.10 10.69
CA LYS A 43 -1.31 26.87 10.41
C LYS A 43 -2.57 26.01 10.31
N ASN A 44 -2.45 24.80 9.76
CA ASN A 44 -3.62 24.03 9.32
C ASN A 44 -3.84 22.75 10.10
N VAL A 45 -2.79 22.15 10.68
CA VAL A 45 -2.86 20.78 11.22
C VAL A 45 -2.97 20.80 12.75
N VAL A 46 -2.07 21.47 13.46
CA VAL A 46 -1.97 21.27 14.92
C VAL A 46 -3.12 21.89 15.73
N HIS A 47 -3.80 22.93 15.20
CA HIS A 47 -4.58 23.85 16.03
C HIS A 47 -5.94 23.36 16.53
N SER A 48 -6.75 22.63 15.75
CA SER A 48 -8.13 22.36 16.16
C SER A 48 -8.48 20.90 15.99
N LEU A 49 -8.65 20.17 17.09
CA LEU A 49 -9.26 18.84 17.12
C LEU A 49 -10.77 19.00 17.28
N ASP A 50 -11.43 19.32 16.17
CA ASP A 50 -12.88 19.62 16.12
C ASP A 50 -13.75 18.36 16.09
N GLU A 51 -13.14 17.22 15.75
CA GLU A 51 -13.78 15.92 15.63
C GLU A 51 -12.97 14.86 16.39
N ASP A 52 -13.58 13.71 16.65
CA ASP A 52 -12.90 12.61 17.30
C ASP A 52 -11.78 12.02 16.43
N GLY A 53 -10.74 11.53 17.09
CA GLY A 53 -9.56 11.01 16.41
C GLY A 53 -8.90 9.83 17.11
N LEU A 54 -7.75 9.47 16.57
CA LEU A 54 -6.86 8.43 17.04
C LEU A 54 -5.50 9.06 17.38
N ALA A 55 -4.71 8.37 18.19
CA ALA A 55 -3.31 8.70 18.38
C ALA A 55 -2.43 7.48 18.12
N TYR A 56 -1.34 7.66 17.39
CA TYR A 56 -0.36 6.63 17.10
C TYR A 56 0.99 7.04 17.67
N ILE A 57 1.53 6.22 18.57
CA ILE A 57 2.83 6.41 19.17
C ILE A 57 3.78 5.36 18.58
N HIS A 58 4.72 5.80 17.74
CA HIS A 58 5.65 4.90 17.08
C HIS A 58 6.89 4.69 17.95
N ILE A 59 7.26 3.44 18.22
CA ILE A 59 8.52 3.10 18.90
C ILE A 59 9.45 2.40 17.89
N PRO A 60 10.54 3.05 17.44
CA PRO A 60 11.28 2.63 16.24
C PRO A 60 12.36 1.57 16.53
N PHE A 61 12.27 0.88 17.67
CA PHE A 61 13.30 -0.04 18.16
C PHE A 61 12.86 -1.49 18.12
N CYS A 62 13.77 -2.37 17.71
CA CYS A 62 13.60 -3.81 17.79
C CYS A 62 14.85 -4.43 18.42
N ALA A 63 14.67 -5.34 19.38
CA ALA A 63 15.80 -6.09 19.93
C ALA A 63 16.49 -7.00 18.90
N ASN A 64 15.75 -7.47 17.88
CA ASN A 64 16.28 -8.27 16.78
C ASN A 64 15.48 -8.00 15.50
N HIS A 65 16.13 -8.14 14.35
CA HIS A 65 15.48 -8.02 13.05
C HIS A 65 14.78 -9.32 12.65
N CYS A 66 13.45 -9.30 12.56
CA CYS A 66 12.68 -10.38 11.97
C CYS A 66 12.78 -10.29 10.44
N VAL A 67 13.23 -11.33 9.77
CA VAL A 67 13.63 -11.27 8.33
C VAL A 67 12.47 -10.98 7.37
N PHE A 68 11.24 -11.15 7.84
CA PHE A 68 10.00 -10.88 7.10
C PHE A 68 9.39 -9.49 7.40
N CYS A 69 9.93 -8.75 8.37
CA CYS A 69 9.28 -7.55 8.88
C CYS A 69 9.72 -6.30 8.12
N GLY A 70 8.77 -5.57 7.54
CA GLY A 70 9.01 -4.27 6.89
C GLY A 70 9.12 -3.07 7.85
N PHE A 71 8.86 -3.29 9.15
CA PHE A 71 8.84 -2.22 10.16
C PHE A 71 10.16 -2.08 10.93
N TYR A 72 11.15 -2.96 10.72
CA TYR A 72 12.44 -2.84 11.40
C TYR A 72 13.16 -1.55 10.99
N ARG A 73 13.47 -0.70 11.96
CA ARG A 73 14.21 0.55 11.75
C ARG A 73 15.53 0.57 12.49
N ASN A 74 15.49 0.48 13.82
CA ASN A 74 16.67 0.61 14.66
C ASN A 74 16.84 -0.61 15.58
N LEU A 75 18.10 -0.99 15.82
CA LEU A 75 18.42 -1.94 16.87
C LEU A 75 18.17 -1.29 18.23
N TRP A 76 17.52 -2.02 19.13
CA TRP A 76 17.37 -1.57 20.51
C TRP A 76 18.70 -1.52 21.24
N LYS A 77 18.93 -0.44 21.98
CA LYS A 77 19.97 -0.31 23.01
C LYS A 77 19.38 0.37 24.23
N GLU A 78 19.77 -0.07 25.43
CA GLU A 78 19.20 0.41 26.68
C GLU A 78 19.34 1.93 26.84
N GLU A 79 20.47 2.50 26.42
CA GLU A 79 20.71 3.94 26.49
C GLU A 79 19.79 4.78 25.58
N HIS A 80 19.06 4.16 24.65
CA HIS A 80 18.10 4.86 23.78
C HIS A 80 16.73 5.04 24.45
N SER A 81 16.41 4.25 25.48
CA SER A 81 15.09 4.24 26.13
C SER A 81 14.66 5.62 26.58
N ARG A 82 15.49 6.20 27.45
CA ARG A 82 15.17 7.41 28.19
C ARG A 82 15.17 8.65 27.28
N PRO A 83 16.22 8.92 26.47
CA PRO A 83 16.22 10.07 25.58
C PRO A 83 15.09 10.06 24.56
N TYR A 84 14.75 8.89 24.00
CA TYR A 84 13.65 8.77 23.07
C TYR A 84 12.31 9.05 23.74
N THR A 85 12.07 8.46 24.90
CA THR A 85 10.85 8.66 25.67
C THR A 85 10.67 10.12 26.07
N ASP A 86 11.73 10.76 26.58
CA ASP A 86 11.70 12.18 26.95
C ASP A 86 11.34 13.05 25.72
N LYS A 87 11.86 12.71 24.53
CA LYS A 87 11.55 13.42 23.29
C LYS A 87 10.08 13.29 22.85
N VAL A 88 9.50 12.09 22.96
CA VAL A 88 8.09 11.87 22.62
C VAL A 88 7.17 12.59 23.62
N ILE A 89 7.53 12.61 24.91
CA ILE A 89 6.78 13.34 25.94
C ILE A 89 6.83 14.86 25.69
N GLU A 90 7.99 15.40 25.30
CA GLU A 90 8.14 16.80 24.88
C GLU A 90 7.23 17.12 23.68
N GLU A 91 7.19 16.23 22.69
CA GLU A 91 6.35 16.36 21.49
C GLU A 91 4.85 16.35 21.84
N LEU A 92 4.42 15.45 22.72
CA LEU A 92 3.05 15.38 23.25
C LEU A 92 2.67 16.67 23.98
N ALA A 93 3.54 17.14 24.88
CA ALA A 93 3.30 18.35 25.66
C ALA A 93 3.19 19.58 24.77
N TYR A 94 4.12 19.75 23.83
CA TYR A 94 4.12 20.87 22.90
C TYR A 94 2.87 20.90 22.03
N GLU A 95 2.44 19.76 21.47
CA GLU A 95 1.21 19.73 20.67
C GLU A 95 -0.04 19.96 21.50
N ALA A 96 -0.07 19.54 22.76
CA ALA A 96 -1.19 19.79 23.66
C ALA A 96 -1.39 21.29 23.93
N GLU A 97 -0.31 22.07 24.04
CA GLU A 97 -0.38 23.54 24.22
C GLU A 97 -0.97 24.27 23.01
N LEU A 98 -0.76 23.73 21.81
CA LEU A 98 -1.21 24.34 20.57
C LEU A 98 -2.65 23.96 20.19
N ARG A 99 -3.15 22.86 20.75
CA ARG A 99 -4.39 22.22 20.34
C ARG A 99 -5.59 22.84 21.08
N GLN A 100 -6.61 23.15 20.29
CA GLN A 100 -7.91 23.65 20.69
C GLN A 100 -9.00 22.70 20.17
N GLY A 101 -10.26 22.96 20.51
CA GLY A 101 -11.40 22.13 20.10
C GLY A 101 -11.83 21.11 21.16
N GLY A 102 -12.95 20.44 20.91
CA GLY A 102 -13.61 19.53 21.87
C GLY A 102 -13.52 18.04 21.51
N GLY A 103 -12.92 17.69 20.37
CA GLY A 103 -12.79 16.32 19.91
C GLY A 103 -11.96 15.45 20.84
N LYS A 104 -12.27 14.16 20.90
CA LYS A 104 -11.61 13.20 21.80
C LYS A 104 -10.82 12.15 21.04
N ILE A 105 -9.76 11.65 21.67
CA ILE A 105 -9.04 10.47 21.19
C ILE A 105 -9.78 9.20 21.64
N ARG A 106 -10.28 8.44 20.65
CA ARG A 106 -11.06 7.22 20.83
C ARG A 106 -10.21 5.98 21.00
N ALA A 107 -9.01 6.00 20.43
CA ALA A 107 -8.02 4.96 20.62
C ALA A 107 -6.60 5.50 20.51
N VAL A 108 -5.72 5.01 21.39
CA VAL A 108 -4.28 5.22 21.36
C VAL A 108 -3.62 3.90 21.01
N TYR A 109 -2.65 3.92 20.10
CA TYR A 109 -1.97 2.72 19.64
C TYR A 109 -0.46 2.89 19.67
N PHE A 110 0.20 2.10 20.50
CA PHE A 110 1.65 2.02 20.56
C PHE A 110 2.07 0.89 19.61
N GLY A 111 2.83 1.23 18.58
CA GLY A 111 3.31 0.25 17.60
C GLY A 111 4.66 0.59 17.02
N GLY A 112 4.98 0.00 15.86
CA GLY A 112 6.18 0.31 15.09
C GLY A 112 7.17 -0.85 15.07
N GLY A 113 8.33 -0.67 15.73
CA GLY A 113 9.27 -1.76 15.95
C GLY A 113 8.77 -2.69 17.05
N THR A 114 9.03 -2.34 18.30
CA THR A 114 8.60 -3.09 19.48
C THR A 114 8.46 -2.11 20.64
N PRO A 115 7.26 -1.58 20.93
CA PRO A 115 7.04 -0.68 22.06
C PRO A 115 7.56 -1.23 23.39
N THR A 116 7.37 -2.53 23.61
CA THR A 116 7.82 -3.23 24.80
C THR A 116 9.35 -3.42 24.88
N ALA A 117 10.12 -2.90 23.93
CA ALA A 117 11.58 -2.81 24.05
C ALA A 117 12.00 -1.71 25.03
N LEU A 118 11.22 -0.62 25.18
CA LEU A 118 11.51 0.47 26.12
C LEU A 118 11.64 -0.05 27.56
N ALA A 119 12.46 0.56 28.40
CA ALA A 119 12.52 0.22 29.82
C ALA A 119 11.14 0.42 30.47
N THR A 120 10.80 -0.41 31.47
CA THR A 120 9.48 -0.38 32.12
C THR A 120 9.12 1.02 32.64
N ALA A 121 10.04 1.68 33.34
CA ALA A 121 9.82 3.01 33.89
C ALA A 121 9.55 4.07 32.81
N ASP A 122 10.22 3.98 31.66
CA ASP A 122 10.01 4.91 30.55
C ASP A 122 8.70 4.64 29.82
N LEU A 123 8.35 3.37 29.62
CA LEU A 123 7.08 2.99 29.00
C LEU A 123 5.88 3.47 29.85
N VAL A 124 5.93 3.28 31.18
CA VAL A 124 4.92 3.79 32.12
C VAL A 124 4.81 5.32 32.03
N ARG A 125 5.93 6.04 32.09
CA ARG A 125 5.94 7.50 31.96
C ARG A 125 5.33 7.99 30.65
N LEU A 126 5.57 7.26 29.55
CA LEU A 126 5.01 7.61 28.24
C LEU A 126 3.50 7.37 28.18
N ILE A 127 3.01 6.27 28.77
CA ILE A 127 1.58 5.99 28.89
C ILE A 127 0.90 7.08 29.72
N GLU A 128 1.44 7.41 30.90
CA GLU A 128 0.94 8.49 31.76
C GLU A 128 0.95 9.86 31.06
N ALA A 129 1.98 10.14 30.26
CA ALA A 129 2.04 11.35 29.44
C ALA A 129 0.93 11.39 28.38
N CYS A 130 0.57 10.26 27.78
CA CYS A 130 -0.58 10.20 26.87
C CYS A 130 -1.89 10.55 27.59
N TYR A 131 -2.11 10.02 28.79
CA TYR A 131 -3.27 10.39 29.63
C TYR A 131 -3.26 11.86 30.04
N ARG A 132 -2.07 12.46 30.23
CA ARG A 132 -1.93 13.86 30.61
C ARG A 132 -2.17 14.83 29.46
N TYR A 133 -1.64 14.53 28.27
CA TYR A 133 -1.54 15.50 27.17
C TYR A 133 -2.52 15.24 26.03
N LEU A 134 -3.06 14.04 25.88
CA LEU A 134 -4.08 13.76 24.87
C LEU A 134 -5.48 13.92 25.46
N PRO A 135 -6.44 14.50 24.72
CA PRO A 135 -7.83 14.58 25.15
C PRO A 135 -8.52 13.22 24.99
N LEU A 136 -8.17 12.24 25.81
CA LEU A 136 -8.73 10.89 25.73
C LEU A 136 -10.24 10.89 26.03
N SER A 137 -10.97 10.02 25.34
CA SER A 137 -12.36 9.68 25.71
C SER A 137 -12.38 8.77 26.94
N ASP A 138 -13.46 8.82 27.72
CA ASP A 138 -13.60 8.03 28.96
C ASP A 138 -13.47 6.52 28.73
N ASP A 139 -13.86 6.05 27.55
CA ASP A 139 -13.82 4.64 27.15
C ASP A 139 -12.72 4.33 26.12
N CYS A 140 -11.68 5.17 26.06
CA CYS A 140 -10.57 5.07 25.11
C CYS A 140 -9.96 3.65 25.09
N GLU A 141 -9.76 3.09 23.90
CA GLU A 141 -8.96 1.88 23.72
C GLU A 141 -7.47 2.24 23.72
N PHE A 142 -6.71 1.74 24.68
CA PHE A 142 -5.27 1.99 24.79
C PHE A 142 -4.52 0.69 24.49
N THR A 143 -4.04 0.57 23.26
CA THR A 143 -3.35 -0.63 22.76
C THR A 143 -1.84 -0.49 22.90
N LEU A 144 -1.22 -1.53 23.46
CA LEU A 144 0.23 -1.74 23.45
C LEU A 144 0.58 -2.96 22.58
N GLU A 145 1.24 -2.74 21.44
CA GLU A 145 1.88 -3.82 20.71
C GLU A 145 3.14 -4.31 21.42
N GLY A 146 3.37 -5.61 21.38
CA GLY A 146 4.52 -6.21 22.00
C GLY A 146 4.96 -7.53 21.38
N ARG A 147 6.06 -8.01 21.93
CA ARG A 147 6.55 -9.38 21.78
C ARG A 147 7.01 -9.85 23.15
N MET A 148 7.11 -11.17 23.32
CA MET A 148 7.54 -11.78 24.58
C MET A 148 8.91 -11.30 25.08
N SER A 149 9.85 -11.07 24.16
CA SER A 149 11.20 -10.63 24.51
C SER A 149 11.16 -9.24 25.15
N HIS A 150 11.67 -9.11 26.38
CA HIS A 150 11.65 -7.88 27.20
C HIS A 150 10.26 -7.44 27.66
N PHE A 151 9.29 -8.35 27.68
CA PHE A 151 7.92 -8.07 28.12
C PHE A 151 7.38 -9.14 29.09
N GLY A 152 8.07 -9.33 30.21
CA GLY A 152 7.61 -10.21 31.29
C GLY A 152 6.34 -9.69 31.97
N LEU A 153 5.68 -10.57 32.75
CA LEU A 153 4.37 -10.28 33.36
C LEU A 153 4.40 -9.07 34.31
N ASP A 154 5.49 -8.85 35.06
CA ASP A 154 5.61 -7.66 35.93
C ASP A 154 5.54 -6.35 35.14
N LYS A 155 6.15 -6.34 33.95
CA LYS A 155 6.10 -5.18 33.04
C LYS A 155 4.72 -5.03 32.41
N VAL A 156 4.06 -6.15 32.07
CA VAL A 156 2.67 -6.12 31.62
C VAL A 156 1.79 -5.48 32.69
N GLN A 157 1.91 -5.93 33.94
CA GLN A 157 1.12 -5.41 35.05
C GLN A 157 1.37 -3.91 35.25
N ALA A 158 2.63 -3.47 35.23
CA ALA A 158 2.96 -2.04 35.30
C ALA A 158 2.32 -1.21 34.17
N CYS A 159 2.20 -1.76 32.95
CA CYS A 159 1.51 -1.08 31.85
C CYS A 159 -0.01 -1.04 32.04
N ILE A 160 -0.61 -2.11 32.58
CA ILE A 160 -2.05 -2.17 32.93
C ILE A 160 -2.35 -1.13 34.00
N ASP A 161 -1.53 -1.07 35.06
CA ASP A 161 -1.67 -0.12 36.15
C ASP A 161 -1.53 1.33 35.67
N ALA A 162 -0.70 1.57 34.64
CA ALA A 162 -0.58 2.86 33.97
C ALA A 162 -1.74 3.20 33.02
N GLY A 163 -2.65 2.25 32.75
CA GLY A 163 -3.88 2.46 31.98
C GLY A 163 -3.92 1.80 30.60
N VAL A 164 -3.01 0.88 30.28
CA VAL A 164 -3.15 0.02 29.07
C VAL A 164 -4.30 -0.96 29.29
N ASN A 165 -5.23 -1.03 28.33
CA ASN A 165 -6.39 -1.93 28.42
C ASN A 165 -6.48 -2.95 27.27
N ARG A 166 -5.57 -2.88 26.28
CA ARG A 166 -5.46 -3.85 25.18
C ARG A 166 -3.99 -4.13 24.86
N ILE A 167 -3.63 -5.40 24.69
CA ILE A 167 -2.27 -5.83 24.35
C ILE A 167 -2.33 -6.77 23.14
N SER A 168 -1.57 -6.43 22.09
CA SER A 168 -1.36 -7.29 20.92
C SER A 168 0.04 -7.89 20.95
N ILE A 169 0.13 -9.22 20.93
CA ILE A 169 1.40 -9.93 20.93
C ILE A 169 1.63 -10.58 19.57
N GLY A 170 2.70 -10.17 18.89
CA GLY A 170 3.10 -10.79 17.63
C GLY A 170 3.67 -12.20 17.85
N ILE A 171 2.94 -13.24 17.48
CA ILE A 171 3.35 -14.66 17.63
C ILE A 171 3.80 -15.23 16.29
N GLN A 172 3.03 -14.96 15.25
CA GLN A 172 3.17 -15.32 13.84
C GLN A 172 2.92 -16.79 13.55
N THR A 173 3.56 -17.68 14.29
CA THR A 173 3.35 -19.13 14.26
C THR A 173 3.90 -19.74 15.54
N PHE A 174 3.34 -20.86 15.99
CA PHE A 174 3.85 -21.68 17.08
C PHE A 174 4.85 -22.74 16.59
N ASP A 175 5.09 -22.89 15.28
CA ASP A 175 6.11 -23.81 14.80
C ASP A 175 7.53 -23.31 15.14
N SER A 176 8.20 -23.99 16.07
CA SER A 176 9.53 -23.62 16.57
C SER A 176 10.61 -23.57 15.47
N ALA A 177 10.48 -24.36 14.40
CA ALA A 177 11.45 -24.37 13.31
C ALA A 177 11.31 -23.13 12.41
N ILE A 178 10.08 -22.78 12.02
CA ILE A 178 9.77 -21.57 11.25
C ILE A 178 10.13 -20.33 12.08
N ARG A 179 9.71 -20.27 13.35
CA ARG A 179 10.02 -19.17 14.28
C ARG A 179 11.51 -18.82 14.30
N ARG A 180 12.37 -19.83 14.49
CA ARG A 180 13.83 -19.65 14.52
C ARG A 180 14.35 -19.09 13.22
N ARG A 181 13.90 -19.61 12.07
CA ARG A 181 14.31 -19.10 10.74
C ARG A 181 13.82 -17.68 10.49
N LEU A 182 12.67 -17.29 11.04
CA LEU A 182 12.12 -15.94 10.95
C LEU A 182 12.85 -14.92 11.86
N GLY A 183 13.81 -15.35 12.67
CA GLY A 183 14.52 -14.50 13.64
C GLY A 183 13.78 -14.32 14.97
N ARG A 184 12.84 -15.21 15.31
CA ARG A 184 12.19 -15.25 16.62
C ARG A 184 13.00 -16.15 17.57
N LYS A 185 13.36 -15.61 18.74
CA LYS A 185 14.24 -16.26 19.72
C LYS A 185 13.55 -17.37 20.52
N HIS A 186 12.31 -17.16 20.92
CA HIS A 186 11.56 -18.09 21.76
C HIS A 186 10.85 -19.16 20.92
N SER A 187 10.77 -20.37 21.46
CA SER A 187 10.05 -21.50 20.88
C SER A 187 8.54 -21.26 20.83
N GLY A 188 7.81 -22.13 20.14
CA GLY A 188 6.36 -22.14 20.13
C GLY A 188 5.75 -22.44 21.49
N GLU A 189 6.34 -23.39 22.21
CA GLU A 189 5.89 -23.81 23.54
C GLU A 189 6.09 -22.69 24.57
N GLU A 190 7.20 -21.95 24.47
CA GLU A 190 7.39 -20.72 25.26
C GLU A 190 6.33 -19.67 24.92
N ALA A 191 5.98 -19.53 23.65
CA ALA A 191 4.94 -18.59 23.20
C ALA A 191 3.55 -18.95 23.71
N LEU A 192 3.21 -20.22 23.67
CA LEU A 192 1.95 -20.74 24.19
C LEU A 192 1.82 -20.48 25.69
N ARG A 193 2.84 -20.84 26.48
CA ARG A 193 2.84 -20.60 27.94
C ARG A 193 2.75 -19.12 28.28
N TYR A 194 3.46 -18.27 27.54
CA TYR A 194 3.41 -16.83 27.77
C TYR A 194 2.01 -16.26 27.53
N LEU A 195 1.35 -16.63 26.42
CA LEU A 195 -0.02 -16.19 26.14
C LEU A 195 -1.02 -16.71 27.17
N GLU A 196 -0.87 -17.97 27.60
CA GLU A 196 -1.70 -18.54 28.66
C GLU A 196 -1.61 -17.72 29.95
N GLN A 197 -0.40 -17.34 30.36
CA GLN A 197 -0.19 -16.49 31.53
C GLN A 197 -0.74 -15.07 31.32
N LEU A 198 -0.47 -14.46 30.16
CA LEU A 198 -0.93 -13.10 29.82
C LEU A 198 -2.46 -13.01 29.83
N SER A 199 -3.14 -14.00 29.26
CA SER A 199 -4.60 -14.06 29.15
C SER A 199 -5.34 -14.18 30.49
N ARG A 200 -4.61 -14.43 31.60
CA ARG A 200 -5.16 -14.44 32.96
C ARG A 200 -5.15 -13.07 33.63
N LEU A 201 -4.47 -12.08 33.04
CA LEU A 201 -4.45 -10.71 33.54
C LEU A 201 -5.72 -9.97 33.09
N ASN A 202 -6.08 -8.91 33.83
CA ASN A 202 -7.27 -8.10 33.53
C ASN A 202 -7.02 -7.12 32.38
N VAL A 203 -6.76 -7.66 31.18
CA VAL A 203 -6.47 -6.89 29.97
C VAL A 203 -6.98 -7.63 28.73
N VAL A 204 -7.47 -6.90 27.74
CA VAL A 204 -7.83 -7.49 26.45
C VAL A 204 -6.54 -8.01 25.80
N THR A 205 -6.46 -9.33 25.62
CA THR A 205 -5.26 -9.99 25.08
C THR A 205 -5.52 -10.49 23.66
N VAL A 206 -4.67 -10.06 22.74
CA VAL A 206 -4.70 -10.43 21.32
C VAL A 206 -3.40 -11.10 20.93
N ALA A 207 -3.51 -12.15 20.11
CA ALA A 207 -2.36 -12.78 19.46
C ALA A 207 -2.40 -12.51 17.95
N ASP A 208 -1.24 -12.18 17.37
CA ASP A 208 -1.11 -12.02 15.92
C ASP A 208 -0.48 -13.26 15.32
N LEU A 209 -1.14 -13.84 14.31
CA LEU A 209 -0.68 -14.96 13.51
C LEU A 209 -0.53 -14.56 12.04
N ILE A 210 0.34 -15.28 11.33
CA ILE A 210 0.58 -15.08 9.89
C ILE A 210 0.38 -16.41 9.18
N PHE A 211 -0.50 -16.43 8.19
CA PHE A 211 -0.66 -17.55 7.26
C PHE A 211 0.11 -17.28 5.95
N GLY A 212 0.43 -18.34 5.22
CA GLY A 212 1.19 -18.26 3.98
C GLY A 212 2.69 -18.01 4.19
N LEU A 213 3.24 -18.33 5.36
CA LEU A 213 4.68 -18.18 5.62
C LEU A 213 5.52 -19.19 4.80
N PRO A 214 6.72 -18.82 4.34
CA PRO A 214 7.66 -19.76 3.71
C PRO A 214 7.95 -21.00 4.58
N GLY A 215 7.51 -22.17 4.12
CA GLY A 215 7.68 -23.45 4.81
C GLY A 215 6.60 -23.77 5.85
N GLN A 216 5.53 -22.96 5.93
CA GLN A 216 4.34 -23.27 6.71
C GLN A 216 3.41 -24.17 5.90
N SER A 217 3.22 -25.39 6.38
CA SER A 217 2.25 -26.31 5.80
C SER A 217 0.85 -26.04 6.34
N ASP A 218 -0.13 -26.65 5.70
CA ASP A 218 -1.53 -26.61 6.05
C ASP A 218 -1.81 -27.24 7.44
N GLU A 219 -1.02 -28.25 7.83
CA GLU A 219 -1.05 -28.85 9.17
C GLU A 219 -0.47 -27.93 10.23
N ILE A 220 0.62 -27.22 9.91
CA ILE A 220 1.21 -26.22 10.81
C ILE A 220 0.20 -25.09 11.05
N TRP A 221 -0.44 -24.60 9.98
CA TRP A 221 -1.45 -23.55 10.11
C TRP A 221 -2.65 -24.00 10.94
N ALA A 222 -3.14 -25.22 10.72
CA ALA A 222 -4.22 -25.79 11.52
C ALA A 222 -3.84 -25.90 13.00
N ASN A 223 -2.62 -26.37 13.30
CA ASN A 223 -2.12 -26.45 14.67
C ASN A 223 -1.96 -25.06 15.31
N ASP A 224 -1.50 -24.06 14.56
CA ASP A 224 -1.38 -22.68 15.06
C ASP A 224 -2.74 -22.12 15.51
N LEU A 225 -3.79 -22.34 14.70
CA LEU A 225 -5.15 -21.94 15.02
C LEU A 225 -5.73 -22.72 16.19
N GLU A 226 -5.50 -24.03 16.26
CA GLU A 226 -5.96 -24.88 17.37
C GLU A 226 -5.37 -24.38 18.70
N LEU A 227 -4.04 -24.21 18.75
CA LEU A 227 -3.34 -23.73 19.93
C LEU A 227 -3.83 -22.34 20.35
N ALA A 228 -3.88 -21.36 19.45
CA ALA A 228 -4.34 -20.02 19.78
C ALA A 228 -5.80 -19.98 20.27
N SER A 229 -6.70 -20.68 19.58
CA SER A 229 -8.13 -20.69 19.92
C SER A 229 -8.47 -21.49 21.18
N SER A 230 -7.56 -22.35 21.65
CA SER A 230 -7.70 -23.07 22.93
C SER A 230 -7.43 -22.19 24.16
N LEU A 231 -6.73 -21.06 23.97
CA LEU A 231 -6.43 -20.11 25.04
C LEU A 231 -7.61 -19.16 25.28
N PRO A 232 -7.74 -18.59 26.50
CA PRO A 232 -8.77 -17.61 26.79
C PRO A 232 -8.44 -16.20 26.26
N LEU A 233 -7.96 -16.10 25.01
CA LEU A 233 -7.67 -14.83 24.34
C LEU A 233 -8.95 -14.03 24.04
N SER A 234 -8.85 -12.71 24.06
CA SER A 234 -9.96 -11.82 23.68
C SER A 234 -10.06 -11.65 22.16
N GLY A 235 -8.90 -11.60 21.49
CA GLY A 235 -8.81 -11.40 20.04
C GLY A 235 -7.74 -12.29 19.39
N LEU A 236 -7.91 -12.56 18.10
CA LEU A 236 -6.95 -13.27 17.26
C LEU A 236 -6.85 -12.58 15.90
N ASP A 237 -5.64 -12.12 15.57
CA ASP A 237 -5.33 -11.57 14.26
C ASP A 237 -4.75 -12.65 13.35
N THR A 238 -5.23 -12.72 12.11
CA THR A 238 -4.74 -13.61 11.06
C THR A 238 -4.35 -12.81 9.82
N TYR A 239 -3.05 -12.56 9.65
CA TYR A 239 -2.51 -11.77 8.54
C TYR A 239 -1.99 -12.66 7.41
N ALA A 240 -2.23 -12.24 6.16
CA ALA A 240 -1.59 -12.85 5.01
C ALA A 240 -0.09 -12.46 4.97
N PHE A 241 0.79 -13.43 4.73
CA PHE A 241 2.19 -13.15 4.47
C PHE A 241 2.36 -12.37 3.15
N ASN A 242 2.93 -11.17 3.25
CA ASN A 242 3.29 -10.35 2.10
C ASN A 242 4.80 -10.37 1.85
N CYS A 243 5.21 -10.88 0.69
CA CYS A 243 6.61 -10.98 0.30
C CYS A 243 7.08 -9.71 -0.44
N TYR A 244 7.36 -8.63 0.29
CA TYR A 244 7.84 -7.38 -0.30
C TYR A 244 9.31 -7.50 -0.78
N PRO A 245 9.68 -7.00 -1.97
CA PRO A 245 11.00 -7.22 -2.59
C PRO A 245 12.22 -6.89 -1.72
N PHE A 246 12.12 -5.82 -0.93
CA PHE A 246 13.24 -5.28 -0.17
C PHE A 246 13.51 -6.01 1.15
N LEU A 247 12.67 -6.97 1.53
CA LEU A 247 12.81 -7.67 2.81
C LEU A 247 13.97 -8.68 2.78
N PRO A 248 14.70 -8.86 3.89
CA PRO A 248 15.79 -9.83 3.99
C PRO A 248 15.39 -11.26 3.60
N ILE A 249 14.14 -11.65 3.87
CA ILE A 249 13.64 -12.99 3.54
C ILE A 249 13.74 -13.32 2.05
N ASN A 250 13.63 -12.35 1.13
CA ASN A 250 13.79 -12.62 -0.32
C ASN A 250 15.18 -13.14 -0.65
N ARG A 251 16.22 -12.49 -0.12
CA ARG A 251 17.61 -12.94 -0.30
C ARG A 251 17.84 -14.32 0.31
N MET A 252 17.13 -14.65 1.39
CA MET A 252 17.21 -15.98 1.99
C MET A 252 16.51 -17.03 1.13
N ILE A 253 15.39 -16.70 0.50
CA ILE A 253 14.69 -17.56 -0.46
C ILE A 253 15.58 -17.81 -1.69
N GLU A 254 16.17 -16.76 -2.27
CA GLU A 254 17.08 -16.84 -3.42
C GLU A 254 18.30 -17.74 -3.13
N LYS A 255 18.79 -17.73 -1.89
CA LYS A 255 19.91 -18.57 -1.43
C LYS A 255 19.49 -19.98 -1.00
N GLY A 256 18.22 -20.35 -1.14
CA GLY A 256 17.68 -21.65 -0.72
C GLY A 256 17.55 -21.84 0.79
N ALA A 257 17.77 -20.79 1.59
CA ALA A 257 17.61 -20.82 3.04
C ALA A 257 16.13 -20.76 3.47
N PHE A 258 15.21 -20.41 2.57
CA PHE A 258 13.76 -20.55 2.68
C PHE A 258 13.17 -21.11 1.38
N PRO A 259 12.10 -21.93 1.43
CA PRO A 259 11.32 -22.21 0.23
C PRO A 259 10.61 -20.92 -0.24
N PRO A 260 10.15 -20.84 -1.50
CA PRO A 260 9.26 -19.77 -1.90
C PRO A 260 7.99 -19.78 -1.04
N PRO A 261 7.37 -18.61 -0.79
CA PRO A 261 6.05 -18.57 -0.17
C PRO A 261 5.02 -19.29 -1.06
N PRO A 262 3.95 -19.84 -0.46
CA PRO A 262 2.85 -20.41 -1.23
C PRO A 262 2.18 -19.34 -2.11
N GLY A 263 1.52 -19.81 -3.18
CA GLY A 263 0.71 -18.97 -4.06
C GLY A 263 -0.50 -18.36 -3.35
N PHE A 264 -1.11 -17.37 -4.00
CA PHE A 264 -2.31 -16.70 -3.45
C PHE A 264 -3.52 -17.62 -3.37
N ASP A 265 -3.59 -18.63 -4.22
CA ASP A 265 -4.59 -19.72 -4.19
C ASP A 265 -4.53 -20.48 -2.85
N THR A 266 -3.33 -20.87 -2.44
CA THR A 266 -3.09 -21.57 -1.17
C THR A 266 -3.35 -20.65 0.02
N GLN A 267 -2.90 -19.39 -0.05
CA GLN A 267 -3.20 -18.40 0.99
C GLN A 267 -4.71 -18.14 1.13
N ALA A 268 -5.47 -18.11 0.03
CA ALA A 268 -6.93 -17.98 0.06
C ALA A 268 -7.59 -19.16 0.77
N CYS A 269 -7.11 -20.39 0.53
CA CYS A 269 -7.56 -21.58 1.25
C CYS A 269 -7.23 -21.51 2.75
N GLN A 270 -6.01 -21.10 3.12
CA GLN A 270 -5.61 -20.96 4.52
C GLN A 270 -6.42 -19.88 5.26
N TYR A 271 -6.71 -18.77 4.59
CA TYR A 271 -7.61 -17.74 5.11
C TYR A 271 -9.02 -18.28 5.35
N ALA A 272 -9.59 -18.97 4.36
CA ALA A 272 -10.93 -19.52 4.47
C ALA A 272 -11.03 -20.61 5.55
N TYR A 273 -9.97 -21.43 5.72
CA TYR A 273 -9.87 -22.39 6.81
C TYR A 273 -9.90 -21.71 8.19
N ALA A 274 -9.17 -20.59 8.34
CA ALA A 274 -9.17 -19.82 9.58
C ALA A 274 -10.57 -19.27 9.91
N VAL A 275 -11.25 -18.69 8.92
CA VAL A 275 -12.62 -18.18 9.08
C VAL A 275 -13.57 -19.30 9.50
N GLU A 276 -13.55 -20.45 8.83
CA GLU A 276 -14.41 -21.60 9.12
C GLU A 276 -14.17 -22.13 10.54
N LYS A 277 -12.91 -22.44 10.89
CA LYS A 277 -12.57 -23.05 12.19
C LYS A 277 -12.80 -22.11 13.37
N LEU A 278 -12.47 -20.83 13.22
CA LEU A 278 -12.71 -19.86 14.29
C LEU A 278 -14.22 -19.62 14.48
N SER A 279 -14.99 -19.55 13.39
CA SER A 279 -16.46 -19.41 13.47
C SER A 279 -17.12 -20.62 14.12
N GLU A 280 -16.69 -21.85 13.80
CA GLU A 280 -17.15 -23.08 14.47
C GLU A 280 -16.89 -23.05 15.98
N LYS A 281 -15.81 -22.40 16.41
CA LYS A 281 -15.44 -22.20 17.83
C LYS A 281 -16.09 -20.97 18.48
N GLY A 282 -16.99 -20.29 17.77
CA GLY A 282 -17.76 -19.15 18.29
C GLY A 282 -17.05 -17.79 18.23
N TRP A 283 -15.91 -17.69 17.54
CA TRP A 283 -15.27 -16.41 17.29
C TRP A 283 -16.05 -15.60 16.24
N GLN A 284 -16.06 -14.27 16.40
CA GLN A 284 -16.69 -13.36 15.46
C GLN A 284 -15.63 -12.66 14.62
N GLN A 285 -15.77 -12.74 13.30
CA GLN A 285 -14.93 -11.98 12.38
C GLN A 285 -15.35 -10.51 12.36
N VAL A 286 -14.63 -9.66 13.11
CA VAL A 286 -14.93 -8.22 13.23
C VAL A 286 -14.12 -7.35 12.28
N SER A 287 -13.07 -7.89 11.65
CA SER A 287 -12.45 -7.28 10.48
C SER A 287 -11.98 -8.35 9.49
N ASN A 288 -11.45 -7.95 8.33
CA ASN A 288 -10.91 -8.93 7.38
C ASN A 288 -9.75 -9.74 7.96
N SER A 289 -9.03 -9.22 8.95
CA SER A 289 -7.89 -9.91 9.59
C SER A 289 -8.07 -10.17 11.08
N HIS A 290 -9.17 -9.75 11.70
CA HIS A 290 -9.32 -9.79 13.17
C HIS A 290 -10.59 -10.54 13.59
N PHE A 291 -10.42 -11.43 14.56
CA PHE A 291 -11.48 -12.19 15.19
C PHE A 291 -11.57 -11.82 16.67
N ALA A 292 -12.76 -11.53 17.15
CA ALA A 292 -13.04 -11.25 18.56
C ALA A 292 -13.86 -12.40 19.15
N TYR A 293 -13.52 -12.81 20.39
CA TYR A 293 -14.36 -13.74 21.11
C TYR A 293 -15.45 -12.97 21.87
N PRO A 294 -16.75 -13.30 21.68
CA PRO A 294 -17.85 -12.59 22.33
C PRO A 294 -17.71 -12.56 23.85
N GLY A 295 -17.97 -11.39 24.46
CA GLY A 295 -17.94 -11.22 25.92
C GLY A 295 -16.56 -11.06 26.56
N ARG A 296 -15.46 -11.01 25.78
CA ARG A 296 -14.08 -10.81 26.30
C ARG A 296 -13.51 -9.40 26.09
N GLY A 297 -14.36 -8.43 25.76
CA GLY A 297 -14.00 -7.00 25.73
C GLY A 297 -13.20 -6.52 24.51
N GLU A 298 -12.89 -7.38 23.53
CA GLU A 298 -12.20 -6.97 22.29
C GLU A 298 -13.11 -6.10 21.41
N ARG A 299 -12.65 -4.90 21.07
CA ARG A 299 -13.39 -3.89 20.28
C ARG A 299 -12.69 -3.51 18.97
N ASN A 300 -11.38 -3.72 18.89
CA ASN A 300 -10.51 -3.43 17.75
C ASN A 300 -10.70 -2.01 17.15
N ARG A 301 -10.87 -1.01 18.02
CA ARG A 301 -11.27 0.35 17.61
C ARG A 301 -10.22 0.99 16.73
N TYR A 302 -8.95 0.98 17.16
CA TYR A 302 -7.90 1.65 16.39
C TYR A 302 -7.78 1.09 14.96
N ASN A 303 -7.67 -0.24 14.83
CA ASN A 303 -7.46 -0.89 13.53
C ASN A 303 -8.63 -0.72 12.56
N THR A 304 -9.84 -0.55 13.10
CA THR A 304 -11.05 -0.34 12.29
C THR A 304 -11.21 1.13 11.89
N SER A 305 -10.94 2.06 12.80
CA SER A 305 -11.09 3.51 12.57
C SER A 305 -9.94 4.11 11.76
N VAL A 306 -8.71 3.59 11.85
CA VAL A 306 -7.58 4.11 11.06
C VAL A 306 -7.81 3.92 9.56
N LYS A 307 -8.67 2.97 9.18
CA LYS A 307 -9.08 2.68 7.80
C LYS A 307 -10.26 3.54 7.32
N SER A 308 -10.87 4.37 8.17
CA SER A 308 -12.02 5.21 7.82
C SER A 308 -11.67 6.67 7.48
N ASN A 309 -10.39 6.97 7.27
CA ASN A 309 -9.87 8.35 7.16
C ASN A 309 -10.16 9.22 8.40
N MET A 310 -10.38 8.58 9.56
CA MET A 310 -10.47 9.31 10.83
C MET A 310 -9.12 9.99 11.11
N PRO A 311 -9.14 11.22 11.67
CA PRO A 311 -7.95 11.85 12.22
C PRO A 311 -7.07 10.90 13.01
N CYS A 312 -5.78 10.90 12.73
CA CYS A 312 -4.79 10.14 13.50
C CYS A 312 -3.58 11.01 13.75
N LEU A 313 -3.35 11.34 15.03
CA LEU A 313 -2.25 12.16 15.51
C LEU A 313 -1.00 11.27 15.69
N PRO A 314 0.07 11.49 14.93
CA PRO A 314 1.27 10.67 15.01
C PRO A 314 2.32 11.29 15.92
N PHE A 315 2.95 10.49 16.79
CA PHE A 315 4.04 10.90 17.68
C PHE A 315 5.19 9.90 17.64
N GLY A 316 6.43 10.40 17.76
CA GLY A 316 7.63 9.58 17.67
C GLY A 316 8.18 9.47 16.25
N SER A 317 9.50 9.25 16.16
CA SER A 317 10.20 9.03 14.88
C SER A 317 9.50 7.98 14.00
N CYS A 318 9.38 8.24 12.69
CA CYS A 318 8.65 7.44 11.69
C CYS A 318 7.12 7.41 11.82
N ALA A 319 6.52 7.99 12.86
CA ALA A 319 5.07 7.98 13.01
C ALA A 319 4.40 8.70 11.84
N SER A 320 3.36 8.07 11.28
CA SER A 320 2.55 8.64 10.20
C SER A 320 1.12 8.79 10.64
N GLY A 321 0.51 9.89 10.24
CA GLY A 321 -0.85 10.23 10.61
C GLY A 321 -1.51 11.08 9.54
N ASN A 322 -2.74 11.44 9.81
CA ASN A 322 -3.51 12.29 8.92
C ASN A 322 -4.39 13.23 9.74
N PHE A 323 -4.54 14.46 9.27
CA PHE A 323 -5.47 15.40 9.85
C PHE A 323 -5.76 16.57 8.92
N ARG A 324 -7.02 17.06 8.95
CA ARG A 324 -7.50 18.22 8.16
C ARG A 324 -7.11 18.18 6.67
N GLY A 325 -7.27 17.02 6.04
CA GLY A 325 -6.98 16.87 4.61
C GLY A 325 -5.49 16.76 4.28
N TYR A 326 -4.62 16.50 5.25
CA TYR A 326 -3.20 16.25 5.04
C TYR A 326 -2.78 14.92 5.63
N SER A 327 -1.90 14.21 4.93
CA SER A 327 -1.14 13.09 5.48
C SER A 327 0.30 13.53 5.71
N TYR A 328 0.89 13.16 6.84
CA TYR A 328 2.25 13.57 7.16
C TYR A 328 2.98 12.51 8.00
N GLN A 329 4.31 12.56 7.95
CA GLN A 329 5.18 11.68 8.71
C GLN A 329 6.18 12.50 9.52
N VAL A 330 6.37 12.08 10.78
CA VAL A 330 7.41 12.57 11.68
C VAL A 330 8.77 12.05 11.25
N GLN A 331 9.80 12.88 11.38
CA GLN A 331 11.18 12.58 10.97
C GLN A 331 11.57 11.12 11.24
N SER A 332 11.87 10.41 10.15
CA SER A 332 12.13 8.97 10.17
C SER A 332 13.54 8.62 10.62
N ASP A 333 14.52 9.50 10.40
CA ASP A 333 15.87 9.29 10.92
C ASP A 333 15.91 9.57 12.42
N LEU A 334 16.35 8.59 13.20
CA LEU A 334 16.30 8.65 14.66
C LEU A 334 17.17 9.78 15.21
N GLN A 335 18.38 9.96 14.69
CA GLN A 335 19.31 10.99 15.17
C GLN A 335 18.76 12.39 14.86
N SER A 336 18.26 12.59 13.65
CA SER A 336 17.59 13.83 13.24
C SER A 336 16.31 14.11 14.03
N TYR A 337 15.57 13.07 14.42
CA TYR A 337 14.40 13.21 15.30
C TYR A 337 14.81 13.63 16.71
N LEU A 338 15.80 12.97 17.32
CA LEU A 338 16.29 13.32 18.66
C LEU A 338 16.91 14.72 18.70
N ALA A 339 17.57 15.15 17.62
CA ALA A 339 18.14 16.48 17.47
C ALA A 339 17.10 17.59 17.14
N THR A 340 15.80 17.25 17.07
CA THR A 340 14.76 18.23 16.78
C THR A 340 14.76 19.32 17.86
N PRO A 341 14.82 20.62 17.48
CA PRO A 341 14.74 21.71 18.45
C PRO A 341 13.44 21.67 19.25
N PRO A 342 13.42 22.23 20.48
CA PRO A 342 12.19 22.39 21.23
C PRO A 342 11.11 23.12 20.42
N ASN A 343 9.84 22.85 20.74
CA ASN A 343 8.68 23.50 20.12
C ASN A 343 8.66 23.41 18.58
N THR A 344 9.12 22.29 18.04
CA THR A 344 9.14 22.03 16.60
C THR A 344 8.73 20.58 16.32
N LYS A 345 7.80 20.40 15.38
CA LYS A 345 7.41 19.08 14.87
C LYS A 345 8.26 18.74 13.64
N ASN A 346 9.32 17.96 13.77
CA ASN A 346 10.18 17.64 12.61
C ASN A 346 9.49 16.64 11.67
N LEU A 347 9.33 17.00 10.40
CA LEU A 347 8.57 16.23 9.40
C LEU A 347 9.51 15.71 8.29
N SER A 348 9.30 14.46 7.87
CA SER A 348 10.00 13.84 6.72
C SER A 348 9.14 13.71 5.48
N PHE A 349 7.83 13.91 5.59
CA PHE A 349 6.88 13.84 4.48
C PHE A 349 5.59 14.61 4.80
N MET A 350 5.00 15.23 3.78
CA MET A 350 3.63 15.75 3.82
C MET A 350 2.99 15.74 2.43
N SER A 351 1.73 15.33 2.35
CA SER A 351 0.88 15.45 1.17
C SER A 351 -0.50 16.01 1.52
N LYS A 352 -1.07 16.77 0.59
CA LYS A 352 -2.49 17.13 0.63
C LYS A 352 -3.30 15.94 0.12
N HIS A 353 -4.40 15.63 0.77
CA HIS A 353 -5.34 14.59 0.34
C HIS A 353 -5.93 14.94 -1.02
N GLY A 354 -6.05 13.94 -1.88
CA GLY A 354 -6.81 14.06 -3.12
C GLY A 354 -8.32 14.07 -2.87
N PRO A 355 -9.11 14.42 -3.89
CA PRO A 355 -10.57 14.55 -3.79
C PRO A 355 -11.26 13.22 -3.41
N HIS A 356 -10.70 12.09 -3.83
CA HIS A 356 -11.27 10.77 -3.55
C HIS A 356 -10.85 10.17 -2.19
N LYS A 357 -10.11 10.91 -1.34
CA LYS A 357 -9.58 10.36 -0.08
C LYS A 357 -10.67 10.01 0.92
N HIS A 358 -11.73 10.82 1.00
CA HIS A 358 -12.87 10.53 1.87
C HIS A 358 -13.59 9.26 1.43
N LEU A 359 -13.89 9.15 0.13
CA LEU A 359 -14.49 7.96 -0.47
C LEU A 359 -13.64 6.71 -0.22
N LEU A 360 -12.31 6.80 -0.40
CA LEU A 360 -11.37 5.73 -0.09
C LEU A 360 -11.51 5.25 1.37
N GLY A 361 -11.60 6.18 2.33
CA GLY A 361 -11.80 5.85 3.74
C GLY A 361 -13.12 5.12 4.00
N GLN A 362 -14.22 5.58 3.40
CA GLN A 362 -15.52 4.92 3.52
C GLN A 362 -15.50 3.48 2.98
N ILE A 363 -14.89 3.29 1.81
CA ILE A 363 -14.76 1.97 1.17
C ILE A 363 -13.86 1.07 2.00
N GLN A 364 -12.68 1.54 2.42
CA GLN A 364 -11.75 0.75 3.23
C GLN A 364 -12.39 0.30 4.54
N HIS A 365 -13.08 1.20 5.24
CA HIS A 365 -13.77 0.87 6.49
C HIS A 365 -14.89 -0.15 6.30
N SER A 366 -15.79 0.07 5.34
CA SER A 366 -16.92 -0.85 5.10
C SER A 366 -16.44 -2.24 4.64
N MET A 367 -15.44 -2.29 3.76
CA MET A 367 -14.86 -3.53 3.24
C MET A 367 -14.19 -4.36 4.33
N GLU A 368 -13.62 -3.71 5.34
CA GLU A 368 -13.06 -4.38 6.51
C GLU A 368 -14.13 -5.05 7.36
N GLN A 369 -15.31 -4.46 7.41
CA GLN A 369 -16.51 -5.08 8.01
C GLN A 369 -17.18 -6.09 7.06
N GLY A 370 -16.63 -6.29 5.86
CA GLY A 370 -17.13 -7.22 4.84
C GLY A 370 -18.37 -6.75 4.10
N SER A 371 -18.56 -5.44 3.95
CA SER A 371 -19.65 -4.87 3.17
C SER A 371 -19.19 -3.69 2.30
N LEU A 372 -19.97 -3.32 1.31
CA LEU A 372 -19.79 -2.10 0.53
C LEU A 372 -21.17 -1.59 0.10
N ASP A 373 -21.43 -0.30 0.30
CA ASP A 373 -22.57 0.37 -0.32
C ASP A 373 -22.29 0.62 -1.80
N THR A 374 -23.08 0.01 -2.68
CA THR A 374 -22.90 0.14 -4.13
C THR A 374 -23.33 1.51 -4.67
N ALA A 375 -24.11 2.28 -3.90
CA ALA A 375 -24.52 3.63 -4.26
C ALA A 375 -23.35 4.61 -4.31
N LEU A 376 -22.24 4.33 -3.59
CA LEU A 376 -20.99 5.09 -3.66
C LEU A 376 -20.39 5.17 -5.07
N PHE A 377 -20.83 4.28 -5.97
CA PHE A 377 -20.38 4.21 -7.36
C PHE A 377 -21.54 4.28 -8.36
N ALA A 378 -22.72 4.79 -7.97
CA ALA A 378 -23.92 4.78 -8.83
C ALA A 378 -23.66 5.44 -10.20
N ASP A 379 -22.90 6.52 -10.21
CA ASP A 379 -22.57 7.29 -11.42
C ASP A 379 -21.33 6.76 -12.17
N ASN A 380 -20.68 5.69 -11.69
CA ASN A 380 -19.48 5.13 -12.30
C ASN A 380 -19.76 3.76 -12.95
N ARG A 381 -19.98 3.78 -14.27
CA ARG A 381 -20.32 2.57 -15.06
C ARG A 381 -19.28 1.46 -14.95
N GLU A 382 -17.99 1.79 -14.90
CA GLU A 382 -16.92 0.80 -14.83
C GLU A 382 -16.84 0.13 -13.46
N ALA A 383 -17.01 0.90 -12.38
CA ALA A 383 -17.14 0.36 -11.03
C ALA A 383 -18.38 -0.54 -10.90
N GLN A 384 -19.52 -0.15 -11.46
CA GLN A 384 -20.74 -0.99 -11.46
C GLN A 384 -20.52 -2.31 -12.22
N LYS A 385 -19.87 -2.28 -13.39
CA LYS A 385 -19.50 -3.50 -14.12
C LYS A 385 -18.59 -4.41 -13.27
N LEU A 386 -17.62 -3.83 -12.58
CA LEU A 386 -16.69 -4.57 -11.71
C LEU A 386 -17.44 -5.26 -10.55
N LEU A 387 -18.36 -4.55 -9.88
CA LEU A 387 -19.18 -5.13 -8.81
C LEU A 387 -20.06 -6.28 -9.31
N GLN A 388 -20.65 -6.15 -10.50
CA GLN A 388 -21.41 -7.23 -11.12
C GLN A 388 -20.53 -8.43 -11.50
N GLN A 389 -19.30 -8.21 -11.98
CA GLN A 389 -18.33 -9.28 -12.24
C GLN A 389 -17.99 -10.04 -10.96
N TRP A 390 -17.73 -9.33 -9.86
CA TRP A 390 -17.47 -9.92 -8.55
C TRP A 390 -18.65 -10.72 -8.01
N GLN A 391 -19.88 -10.23 -8.23
CA GLN A 391 -21.09 -10.99 -7.89
C GLN A 391 -21.20 -12.28 -8.71
N ARG A 392 -20.95 -12.24 -10.04
CA ARG A 392 -20.98 -13.44 -10.90
C ARG A 392 -19.92 -14.48 -10.50
N GLN A 393 -18.77 -14.02 -10.01
CA GLN A 393 -17.72 -14.88 -9.47
C GLN A 393 -18.02 -15.38 -8.04
N SER A 394 -19.19 -15.05 -7.48
CA SER A 394 -19.57 -15.41 -6.12
C SER A 394 -18.56 -14.93 -5.07
N LEU A 395 -17.98 -13.74 -5.24
CA LEU A 395 -17.12 -13.10 -4.24
C LEU A 395 -17.91 -12.18 -3.30
N LEU A 396 -19.08 -11.72 -3.76
CA LEU A 396 -20.01 -10.92 -2.99
C LEU A 396 -21.45 -11.19 -3.44
N ARG A 397 -22.41 -10.75 -2.63
CA ARG A 397 -23.83 -10.70 -3.00
C ARG A 397 -24.36 -9.29 -2.76
N ILE A 398 -24.94 -8.70 -3.80
CA ILE A 398 -25.63 -7.40 -3.73
C ILE A 398 -27.06 -7.68 -3.29
N GLY A 399 -27.44 -7.15 -2.13
CA GLY A 399 -28.81 -7.24 -1.63
C GLY A 399 -29.76 -6.29 -2.37
N SER A 400 -31.07 -6.46 -2.16
CA SER A 400 -32.08 -5.51 -2.64
C SER A 400 -31.96 -4.12 -1.98
N ASP A 401 -31.23 -4.05 -0.87
CA ASP A 401 -30.86 -2.82 -0.17
C ASP A 401 -29.67 -2.08 -0.81
N GLY A 402 -29.09 -2.59 -1.90
CA GLY A 402 -27.93 -1.99 -2.55
C GLY A 402 -26.62 -2.24 -1.82
N ILE A 403 -26.61 -3.04 -0.76
CA ILE A 403 -25.39 -3.37 -0.01
C ILE A 403 -24.79 -4.67 -0.56
N ALA A 404 -23.57 -4.57 -1.08
CA ALA A 404 -22.72 -5.70 -1.42
C ALA A 404 -22.14 -6.30 -0.14
N ARG A 405 -22.45 -7.57 0.14
CA ARG A 405 -21.91 -8.32 1.28
C ARG A 405 -20.87 -9.30 0.77
N LEU A 406 -19.64 -9.18 1.27
CA LEU A 406 -18.52 -10.03 0.87
C LEU A 406 -18.59 -11.35 1.61
N ASN A 407 -18.41 -12.46 0.90
CA ASN A 407 -18.15 -13.75 1.54
C ASN A 407 -16.67 -13.88 1.91
N THR A 408 -16.28 -15.03 2.45
CA THR A 408 -14.91 -15.34 2.86
C THR A 408 -13.89 -15.05 1.74
N SER A 409 -14.14 -15.50 0.52
CA SER A 409 -13.24 -15.22 -0.62
C SER A 409 -13.22 -13.74 -0.98
N GLY A 410 -14.38 -13.08 -1.00
CA GLY A 410 -14.47 -11.64 -1.23
C GLY A 410 -13.66 -10.85 -0.21
N ARG A 411 -13.74 -11.20 1.07
CA ARG A 411 -12.96 -10.55 2.15
C ARG A 411 -11.46 -10.72 1.95
N TYR A 412 -11.00 -11.93 1.59
CA TYR A 412 -9.58 -12.17 1.27
C TYR A 412 -9.10 -11.28 0.12
N TRP A 413 -9.86 -11.22 -0.97
CA TRP A 413 -9.53 -10.47 -2.19
C TRP A 413 -9.88 -8.98 -2.13
N SER A 414 -10.55 -8.51 -1.07
CA SER A 414 -11.05 -7.14 -0.96
C SER A 414 -10.02 -6.03 -1.23
N PRO A 415 -8.71 -6.15 -0.89
CA PRO A 415 -7.76 -5.12 -1.27
C PRO A 415 -7.67 -4.90 -2.78
N THR A 416 -7.80 -5.98 -3.57
CA THR A 416 -7.81 -5.93 -5.04
C THR A 416 -9.06 -5.23 -5.55
N LEU A 417 -10.23 -5.48 -4.94
CA LEU A 417 -11.48 -4.77 -5.30
C LEU A 417 -11.35 -3.27 -5.01
N ILE A 418 -10.90 -2.91 -3.81
CA ILE A 418 -10.72 -1.50 -3.41
C ILE A 418 -9.81 -0.81 -4.42
N ARG A 419 -8.66 -1.42 -4.73
CA ARG A 419 -7.73 -0.86 -5.72
C ARG A 419 -8.40 -0.64 -7.08
N LYS A 420 -9.08 -1.65 -7.62
CA LYS A 420 -9.72 -1.57 -8.94
C LYS A 420 -10.88 -0.57 -8.98
N LEU A 421 -11.68 -0.47 -7.92
CA LEU A 421 -12.75 0.51 -7.79
C LEU A 421 -12.20 1.93 -7.78
N MET A 422 -11.16 2.20 -7.00
CA MET A 422 -10.55 3.53 -6.92
C MET A 422 -9.87 3.93 -8.23
N LEU A 423 -9.26 2.97 -8.94
CA LEU A 423 -8.69 3.19 -10.27
C LEU A 423 -9.77 3.31 -11.37
N ALA A 424 -11.03 3.00 -11.10
CA ALA A 424 -12.13 3.24 -12.03
C ALA A 424 -12.69 4.67 -11.93
N LEU A 425 -12.36 5.40 -10.86
CA LEU A 425 -12.78 6.79 -10.69
C LEU A 425 -12.00 7.71 -11.65
N PRO A 426 -12.63 8.78 -12.16
CA PRO A 426 -11.93 9.79 -12.94
C PRO A 426 -10.87 10.46 -12.05
N GLU A 427 -9.66 10.65 -12.58
CA GLU A 427 -8.65 11.48 -11.92
C GLU A 427 -9.11 12.94 -11.96
N THR A 428 -9.21 13.56 -10.79
CA THR A 428 -9.52 14.99 -10.66
C THR A 428 -8.34 15.62 -9.91
N ASP A 429 -7.47 16.35 -10.62
CA ASP A 429 -6.39 17.12 -10.00
C ASP A 429 -6.53 18.60 -10.40
N GLU A 430 -6.90 19.44 -9.43
CA GLU A 430 -6.91 20.92 -9.52
C GLU A 430 -5.52 21.54 -9.81
N LYS A 431 -4.43 20.77 -9.67
CA LYS A 431 -3.07 21.30 -9.93
C LYS A 431 -2.61 21.17 -11.38
N ASP A 432 -3.32 20.40 -12.18
CA ASP A 432 -3.08 20.27 -13.61
C ASP A 432 -4.19 20.96 -14.42
N GLU A 433 -5.01 21.87 -13.86
CA GLU A 433 -5.98 22.62 -14.68
C GLU A 433 -5.31 23.38 -15.84
N ASN A 434 -4.03 23.74 -15.70
CA ASN A 434 -3.24 24.34 -16.79
C ASN A 434 -2.42 23.33 -17.62
N MET A 435 -2.59 22.01 -17.47
CA MET A 435 -1.92 21.00 -18.32
C MET A 435 -2.81 19.80 -18.68
N THR A 436 -4.02 19.70 -18.13
CA THR A 436 -5.03 18.69 -18.46
C THR A 436 -6.28 19.30 -19.08
N ALA A 437 -6.31 20.61 -19.30
CA ALA A 437 -7.37 21.26 -20.07
C ALA A 437 -7.49 20.58 -21.45
N GLU A 438 -8.66 20.02 -21.74
CA GLU A 438 -9.01 19.70 -23.12
C GLU A 438 -8.96 21.01 -23.91
N LEU A 439 -8.21 21.00 -25.01
CA LEU A 439 -8.10 22.16 -25.90
C LEU A 439 -9.51 22.60 -26.34
N SER A 440 -9.80 23.90 -26.29
CA SER A 440 -11.04 24.44 -26.86
C SER A 440 -11.13 24.10 -28.36
N PRO A 441 -12.33 24.05 -28.96
CA PRO A 441 -12.46 23.81 -30.40
C PRO A 441 -11.62 24.76 -31.27
N GLU A 442 -11.48 26.02 -30.87
CA GLU A 442 -10.60 26.97 -31.54
C GLU A 442 -9.12 26.60 -31.37
N GLN A 443 -8.69 26.27 -30.15
CA GLN A 443 -7.30 25.85 -29.88
C GLN A 443 -6.94 24.56 -30.63
N GLN A 444 -7.87 23.59 -30.70
CA GLN A 444 -7.70 22.37 -31.49
C GLN A 444 -7.52 22.69 -32.97
N THR A 445 -8.34 23.60 -33.52
CA THR A 445 -8.25 24.01 -34.93
C THR A 445 -6.91 24.66 -35.22
N VAL A 446 -6.46 25.58 -34.36
CA VAL A 446 -5.15 26.24 -34.49
C VAL A 446 -4.01 25.21 -34.44
N LEU A 447 -4.06 24.29 -33.47
CA LEU A 447 -3.02 23.29 -33.29
C LEU A 447 -2.99 22.28 -34.44
N ARG A 448 -4.15 21.85 -34.95
CA ARG A 448 -4.26 21.00 -36.15
C ARG A 448 -3.65 21.66 -37.38
N ASN A 449 -3.96 22.93 -37.62
CA ASN A 449 -3.38 23.68 -38.75
C ASN A 449 -1.87 23.80 -38.62
N SER A 450 -1.38 24.15 -37.43
CA SER A 450 0.06 24.25 -37.15
C SER A 450 0.80 22.91 -37.35
N LEU A 451 0.22 21.81 -36.87
CA LEU A 451 0.80 20.47 -37.02
C LEU A 451 0.70 19.93 -38.45
N ALA A 452 -0.29 20.37 -39.24
CA ALA A 452 -0.38 20.06 -40.66
C ALA A 452 0.69 20.79 -41.48
N GLU A 453 0.95 22.06 -41.17
CA GLU A 453 1.99 22.86 -41.84
C GLU A 453 3.41 22.47 -41.42
N ILE A 454 3.62 22.25 -40.11
CA ILE A 454 4.93 21.93 -39.54
C ILE A 454 4.80 20.69 -38.64
N PRO A 455 4.75 19.49 -39.23
CA PRO A 455 4.58 18.23 -38.49
C PRO A 455 5.79 17.85 -37.62
N GLY A 456 6.94 18.52 -37.78
CA GLY A 456 8.18 18.25 -37.05
C GLY A 456 8.39 19.02 -35.75
N GLN A 457 7.37 19.70 -35.25
CA GLN A 457 7.44 20.44 -33.97
C GLN A 457 7.65 19.50 -32.76
N ILE A 458 8.20 20.01 -31.67
CA ILE A 458 8.35 19.25 -30.42
C ILE A 458 6.98 19.23 -29.71
N LEU A 459 6.31 18.08 -29.72
CA LEU A 459 4.93 17.97 -29.24
C LEU A 459 4.80 18.28 -27.74
N GLU A 460 5.82 17.95 -26.94
CA GLU A 460 5.85 18.31 -25.52
C GLU A 460 5.98 19.82 -25.28
N MET A 461 6.71 20.54 -26.14
CA MET A 461 6.79 22.00 -26.05
C MET A 461 5.45 22.63 -26.43
N LEU A 462 4.77 22.08 -27.45
CA LEU A 462 3.42 22.51 -27.80
C LEU A 462 2.43 22.26 -26.66
N ALA A 463 2.55 21.11 -25.98
CA ALA A 463 1.74 20.81 -24.80
C ALA A 463 1.94 21.87 -23.70
N GLY A 464 3.18 22.23 -23.41
CA GLY A 464 3.52 23.30 -22.45
C GLY A 464 3.05 24.69 -22.89
N GLN A 465 3.23 25.06 -24.17
CA GLN A 465 2.80 26.35 -24.72
C GLN A 465 1.27 26.53 -24.67
N HIS A 466 0.54 25.46 -24.98
CA HIS A 466 -0.91 25.46 -24.99
C HIS A 466 -1.53 25.04 -23.65
N GLN A 467 -0.72 24.80 -22.62
CA GLN A 467 -1.20 24.44 -21.28
C GLN A 467 -2.16 23.23 -21.33
N CYS A 468 -1.77 22.20 -22.07
CA CYS A 468 -2.57 20.99 -22.30
C CYS A 468 -1.72 19.72 -22.22
N SER A 469 -2.37 18.56 -22.29
CA SER A 469 -1.67 17.29 -22.13
C SER A 469 -0.90 16.91 -23.40
N PHE A 470 0.14 16.09 -23.24
CA PHE A 470 0.88 15.55 -24.39
C PHE A 470 -0.03 14.74 -25.33
N GLU A 471 -1.00 14.00 -24.77
CA GLU A 471 -2.02 13.28 -25.53
C GLU A 471 -2.95 14.22 -26.31
N SER A 472 -3.35 15.36 -25.72
CA SER A 472 -4.17 16.37 -26.39
C SER A 472 -3.51 16.88 -27.67
N VAL A 473 -2.19 17.10 -27.62
CA VAL A 473 -1.40 17.47 -28.80
C VAL A 473 -1.32 16.33 -29.81
N ILE A 474 -1.09 15.09 -29.37
CA ILE A 474 -1.06 13.91 -30.25
C ILE A 474 -2.38 13.77 -31.03
N ARG A 475 -3.52 13.99 -30.36
CA ARG A 475 -4.85 13.92 -30.98
C ARG A 475 -5.11 15.02 -32.03
N CYS A 476 -4.24 16.03 -32.11
CA CYS A 476 -4.30 17.07 -33.12
C CYS A 476 -3.37 16.81 -34.32
N LEU A 477 -2.61 15.71 -34.32
CA LEU A 477 -1.83 15.30 -35.49
C LEU A 477 -2.75 14.86 -36.65
N PRO A 478 -2.29 15.00 -37.91
CA PRO A 478 -3.00 14.45 -39.07
C PRO A 478 -3.29 12.95 -38.91
N GLU A 479 -4.48 12.49 -39.35
CA GLU A 479 -4.93 11.11 -39.16
C GLU A 479 -3.98 10.06 -39.73
N ASN A 480 -3.27 10.40 -40.82
CA ASN A 480 -2.29 9.51 -41.44
C ASN A 480 -0.98 9.35 -40.64
N MET A 481 -0.77 10.15 -39.58
CA MET A 481 0.45 10.14 -38.76
C MET A 481 0.25 9.46 -37.39
N VAL A 482 -0.99 9.13 -37.00
CA VAL A 482 -1.30 8.65 -35.66
C VAL A 482 -2.24 7.45 -35.70
N ARG A 483 -1.88 6.38 -34.97
CA ARG A 483 -2.78 5.27 -34.67
C ARG A 483 -2.85 5.06 -33.16
N LYS A 484 -4.01 4.70 -32.63
CA LYS A 484 -4.27 4.49 -31.20
C LYS A 484 -4.64 3.04 -30.91
N THR A 485 -4.18 2.52 -29.77
CA THR A 485 -4.74 1.31 -29.16
C THR A 485 -4.86 1.49 -27.64
N GLU A 486 -5.58 0.59 -26.98
CA GLU A 486 -5.82 0.69 -25.53
C GLU A 486 -4.54 0.43 -24.72
N GLY A 487 -4.39 1.13 -23.59
CA GLY A 487 -3.27 0.95 -22.68
C GLY A 487 -3.22 -0.44 -22.03
N SER A 488 -4.34 -1.16 -22.01
CA SER A 488 -4.44 -2.55 -21.55
C SER A 488 -3.51 -3.51 -22.32
N ARG A 489 -3.12 -3.15 -23.55
CA ARG A 489 -2.20 -3.92 -24.41
C ARG A 489 -0.71 -3.65 -24.15
N ILE A 490 -0.35 -2.81 -23.18
CA ILE A 490 1.05 -2.48 -22.87
C ILE A 490 1.93 -3.72 -22.68
N VAL A 491 1.44 -4.74 -21.96
CA VAL A 491 2.22 -5.96 -21.68
C VAL A 491 2.45 -6.77 -22.96
N GLU A 492 1.39 -6.97 -23.76
CA GLU A 492 1.47 -7.64 -25.07
C GLU A 492 2.47 -6.95 -25.99
N ILE A 493 2.39 -5.61 -26.07
CA ILE A 493 3.27 -4.79 -26.91
C ILE A 493 4.73 -4.91 -26.46
N LEU A 494 5.01 -4.76 -25.17
CA LEU A 494 6.39 -4.87 -24.64
C LEU A 494 6.98 -6.27 -24.86
N GLN A 495 6.18 -7.32 -24.70
CA GLN A 495 6.60 -8.70 -24.97
C GLN A 495 6.84 -8.94 -26.47
N SER A 496 6.00 -8.37 -27.34
CA SER A 496 6.21 -8.44 -28.79
C SER A 496 7.52 -7.77 -29.19
N ILE A 497 7.80 -6.55 -28.70
CA ILE A 497 9.05 -5.83 -28.99
C ILE A 497 10.26 -6.64 -28.51
N ALA A 498 10.20 -7.21 -27.30
CA ALA A 498 11.27 -8.06 -26.78
C ALA A 498 11.54 -9.28 -27.67
N SER A 499 10.51 -9.83 -28.33
CA SER A 499 10.64 -10.98 -29.23
C SER A 499 11.33 -10.67 -30.57
N TRP A 500 11.41 -9.39 -30.97
CA TRP A 500 12.05 -8.99 -32.23
C TRP A 500 13.57 -9.24 -32.20
N ASN A 501 14.17 -9.32 -31.00
CA ASN A 501 15.60 -9.53 -30.79
C ASN A 501 16.47 -8.49 -31.53
N GLU A 502 15.94 -7.27 -31.70
CA GLU A 502 16.59 -6.15 -32.36
C GLU A 502 16.68 -4.95 -31.42
N ALA A 503 17.67 -4.08 -31.65
CA ALA A 503 17.85 -2.88 -30.86
C ALA A 503 16.77 -1.85 -31.18
N VAL A 504 16.15 -1.30 -30.13
CA VAL A 504 15.22 -0.17 -30.19
C VAL A 504 15.76 0.95 -29.30
N THR A 505 15.31 2.18 -29.51
CA THR A 505 15.65 3.30 -28.63
C THR A 505 14.50 3.53 -27.65
N PHE A 506 14.72 3.16 -26.40
CA PHE A 506 13.80 3.38 -25.29
C PHE A 506 14.08 4.75 -24.66
N ILE A 507 13.06 5.59 -24.51
CA ILE A 507 13.19 6.93 -23.95
C ILE A 507 12.21 7.10 -22.80
N ALA A 508 12.73 7.43 -21.62
CA ALA A 508 11.94 7.89 -20.49
C ALA A 508 12.03 9.42 -20.39
N HIS A 509 10.88 10.09 -20.44
CA HIS A 509 10.79 11.54 -20.34
C HIS A 509 10.15 11.90 -19.00
N THR A 510 10.84 12.71 -18.21
CA THR A 510 10.34 13.34 -16.99
C THR A 510 10.36 14.86 -17.16
N PRO A 511 9.65 15.65 -16.33
CA PRO A 511 9.69 17.11 -16.42
C PRO A 511 11.11 17.72 -16.39
N ASP A 512 12.06 17.03 -15.75
CA ASP A 512 13.41 17.56 -15.49
C ASP A 512 14.52 16.87 -16.32
N ALA A 513 14.23 15.72 -16.94
CA ALA A 513 15.22 14.92 -17.66
C ALA A 513 14.62 14.04 -18.76
N ILE A 514 15.35 13.94 -19.86
CA ILE A 514 15.14 12.95 -20.93
C ILE A 514 16.29 11.94 -20.84
N VAL A 515 15.95 10.67 -20.63
CA VAL A 515 16.91 9.57 -20.56
C VAL A 515 16.61 8.59 -21.67
N GLU A 516 17.62 8.27 -22.48
CA GLU A 516 17.50 7.31 -23.58
C GLU A 516 18.51 6.17 -23.45
N VAL A 517 18.08 4.98 -23.86
CA VAL A 517 18.91 3.77 -23.96
C VAL A 517 18.59 3.11 -25.28
N THR A 518 19.63 2.82 -26.07
CA THR A 518 19.49 2.03 -27.30
C THR A 518 20.04 0.63 -27.07
N GLY A 519 19.19 -0.38 -27.27
CA GLY A 519 19.54 -1.77 -27.04
C GLY A 519 18.34 -2.68 -27.24
N LYS A 520 18.54 -3.98 -27.10
CA LYS A 520 17.42 -4.93 -27.13
C LYS A 520 16.57 -4.75 -25.88
N LEU A 521 15.26 -4.68 -26.07
CA LEU A 521 14.34 -4.62 -24.94
C LEU A 521 14.28 -6.02 -24.30
N PRO A 522 14.57 -6.18 -23.01
CA PRO A 522 14.44 -7.48 -22.37
C PRO A 522 12.96 -7.89 -22.28
N GLY A 523 12.73 -9.21 -22.24
CA GLY A 523 11.43 -9.77 -21.88
C GLY A 523 11.00 -9.30 -20.48
N GLY A 524 9.78 -9.63 -20.08
CA GLY A 524 9.28 -9.21 -18.78
C GLY A 524 8.06 -9.98 -18.32
N LYS A 525 7.86 -9.94 -17.00
CA LYS A 525 6.74 -10.59 -16.33
C LYS A 525 6.02 -9.64 -15.39
N ILE A 526 4.70 -9.78 -15.35
CA ILE A 526 3.90 -9.13 -14.33
C ILE A 526 4.24 -9.77 -12.99
N GLY A 527 4.50 -8.92 -12.00
CA GLY A 527 4.77 -9.35 -10.64
C GLY A 527 4.70 -8.15 -9.71
N ARG A 528 4.00 -8.31 -8.60
CA ARG A 528 3.97 -7.33 -7.50
C ARG A 528 3.42 -5.95 -7.93
N GLY A 529 2.51 -5.91 -8.91
CA GLY A 529 1.93 -4.66 -9.44
C GLY A 529 2.77 -3.94 -10.50
N PHE A 530 3.82 -4.58 -11.01
CA PHE A 530 4.71 -4.03 -12.04
C PHE A 530 4.84 -4.98 -13.22
N TYR A 531 5.14 -4.45 -14.41
CA TYR A 531 5.86 -5.19 -15.44
C TYR A 531 7.35 -5.09 -15.12
N ASN A 532 7.95 -6.23 -14.78
CA ASN A 532 9.35 -6.32 -14.39
C ASN A 532 10.17 -6.79 -15.58
N PHE A 533 11.16 -5.99 -16.00
CA PHE A 533 12.11 -6.42 -17.01
C PHE A 533 12.94 -7.61 -16.50
N GLU A 534 13.11 -8.64 -17.32
CA GLU A 534 13.97 -9.79 -17.08
C GLU A 534 15.43 -9.47 -17.44
N HIS A 535 16.32 -10.48 -17.45
CA HIS A 535 17.76 -10.38 -17.67
C HIS A 535 18.16 -9.38 -18.78
N ALA A 536 18.49 -8.16 -18.39
CA ALA A 536 18.96 -7.13 -19.31
C ALA A 536 20.41 -7.40 -19.72
N GLU A 537 20.73 -7.15 -21.00
CA GLU A 537 22.12 -7.06 -21.45
C GLU A 537 22.84 -5.93 -20.68
N GLN A 538 24.15 -6.03 -20.54
CA GLN A 538 24.95 -5.02 -19.85
C GLN A 538 24.79 -3.66 -20.56
N GLY A 539 24.25 -2.66 -19.84
CA GLY A 539 23.93 -1.34 -20.42
C GLY A 539 22.52 -1.20 -21.02
N GLY A 540 21.69 -2.25 -20.94
CA GLY A 540 20.29 -2.25 -21.40
C GLY A 540 19.28 -1.69 -20.39
N VAL A 541 18.01 -1.69 -20.79
CA VAL A 541 16.88 -1.21 -19.97
C VAL A 541 16.64 -2.18 -18.81
N HIS A 542 16.55 -1.67 -17.58
CA HIS A 542 16.27 -2.43 -16.37
C HIS A 542 15.26 -1.68 -15.49
N GLY A 543 14.53 -2.40 -14.62
CA GLY A 543 13.60 -1.81 -13.66
C GLY A 543 12.16 -2.30 -13.81
N HIS A 544 11.22 -1.45 -13.38
CA HIS A 544 9.83 -1.79 -13.15
C HIS A 544 8.88 -0.73 -13.73
N ILE A 545 7.86 -1.15 -14.48
CA ILE A 545 6.84 -0.26 -15.05
C ILE A 545 5.51 -0.47 -14.31
N TYR A 546 4.89 0.61 -13.85
CA TYR A 546 3.49 0.61 -13.38
C TYR A 546 2.54 0.48 -14.58
N TYR A 547 2.45 -0.73 -15.13
CA TYR A 547 1.80 -0.98 -16.42
C TYR A 547 0.30 -0.58 -16.44
N GLU A 548 -0.42 -0.72 -15.32
CA GLU A 548 -1.83 -0.34 -15.21
C GLU A 548 -2.09 1.18 -15.23
N ASN A 549 -1.02 1.99 -15.13
CA ASN A 549 -1.11 3.43 -15.32
C ASN A 549 -1.15 3.81 -16.81
N CYS A 550 -0.88 2.87 -17.73
CA CYS A 550 -0.99 3.11 -19.16
C CYS A 550 -2.46 3.18 -19.57
N ALA A 551 -2.89 4.35 -20.04
CA ALA A 551 -4.24 4.60 -20.51
C ALA A 551 -4.38 4.33 -22.02
N ALA A 552 -3.36 4.65 -22.80
CA ALA A 552 -3.34 4.47 -24.25
C ALA A 552 -1.92 4.26 -24.77
N VAL A 553 -1.80 3.61 -25.93
CA VAL A 553 -0.56 3.55 -26.70
C VAL A 553 -0.80 4.13 -28.08
N TYR A 554 0.07 5.05 -28.51
CA TYR A 554 0.00 5.70 -29.80
C TYR A 554 1.20 5.34 -30.67
N LEU A 555 0.95 4.90 -31.90
CA LEU A 555 1.96 4.83 -32.95
C LEU A 555 1.98 6.16 -33.68
N LEU A 556 3.14 6.82 -33.68
CA LEU A 556 3.35 8.09 -34.37
C LEU A 556 4.36 7.91 -35.51
N GLU A 557 3.95 8.32 -36.71
CA GLU A 557 4.76 8.32 -37.93
C GLU A 557 4.83 9.74 -38.49
N ARG A 558 5.93 10.45 -38.23
CA ARG A 558 6.05 11.87 -38.60
C ARG A 558 7.49 12.30 -38.88
N PRO A 559 7.73 13.34 -39.68
CA PRO A 559 9.05 13.96 -39.76
C PRO A 559 9.38 14.67 -38.45
N PHE A 560 10.64 14.67 -38.05
CA PHE A 560 11.18 15.44 -36.93
C PHE A 560 12.57 15.95 -37.30
N MET A 561 12.78 17.28 -37.23
CA MET A 561 14.03 17.93 -37.68
C MET A 561 14.51 17.47 -39.08
N GLY A 562 13.58 17.33 -40.03
CA GLY A 562 13.89 16.96 -41.41
C GLY A 562 14.13 15.47 -41.66
N LYS A 563 13.97 14.59 -40.66
CA LYS A 563 14.06 13.13 -40.83
C LYS A 563 12.77 12.43 -40.43
N SER A 564 12.36 11.39 -41.16
CA SER A 564 11.23 10.54 -40.77
C SER A 564 11.53 9.84 -39.44
N THR A 565 10.51 9.76 -38.56
CA THR A 565 10.55 9.06 -37.28
C THR A 565 9.31 8.19 -37.12
N VAL A 566 9.49 7.03 -36.48
CA VAL A 566 8.41 6.10 -36.12
C VAL A 566 8.59 5.75 -34.65
N SER A 567 7.54 5.93 -33.84
CA SER A 567 7.62 5.71 -32.38
C SER A 567 6.31 5.23 -31.77
N LEU A 568 6.43 4.40 -30.75
CA LEU A 568 5.36 4.05 -29.82
C LEU A 568 5.43 4.99 -28.62
N ASN A 569 4.30 5.60 -28.26
CA ASN A 569 4.18 6.54 -27.17
C ASN A 569 3.18 5.96 -26.17
N PHE A 570 3.67 5.58 -24.98
CA PHE A 570 2.86 5.02 -23.92
C PHE A 570 2.37 6.14 -23.04
N ILE A 571 1.06 6.35 -23.00
CA ILE A 571 0.43 7.50 -22.37
C ILE A 571 -0.15 7.08 -21.02
N ASN A 572 0.15 7.84 -19.97
CA ASN A 572 -0.42 7.65 -18.65
C ASN A 572 -1.85 8.21 -18.58
N ARG A 573 -2.53 7.96 -17.47
CA ARG A 573 -3.90 8.46 -17.22
C ARG A 573 -4.04 9.99 -17.19
N LYS A 574 -2.93 10.72 -17.04
CA LYS A 574 -2.86 12.19 -17.10
C LYS A 574 -2.63 12.74 -18.51
N GLY A 575 -2.62 11.88 -19.54
CA GLY A 575 -2.28 12.29 -20.90
C GLY A 575 -0.79 12.61 -21.10
N GLY A 576 0.07 12.31 -20.13
CA GLY A 576 1.53 12.46 -20.23
C GLY A 576 2.21 11.21 -20.77
N ALA A 577 3.40 11.34 -21.34
CA ALA A 577 4.19 10.18 -21.76
C ALA A 577 4.78 9.44 -20.54
N MET A 578 4.50 8.15 -20.40
CA MET A 578 5.22 7.26 -19.47
C MET A 578 6.65 7.02 -19.96
N PHE A 579 6.76 6.62 -21.23
CA PHE A 579 8.00 6.39 -21.97
C PHE A 579 7.65 6.23 -23.46
N LYS A 580 8.68 6.19 -24.30
CA LYS A 580 8.57 6.08 -25.75
C LYS A 580 9.54 5.02 -26.27
N ILE A 581 9.19 4.36 -27.36
CA ILE A 581 10.06 3.41 -28.05
C ILE A 581 10.15 3.82 -29.51
N PHE A 582 11.34 4.17 -29.97
CA PHE A 582 11.60 4.59 -31.35
C PHE A 582 12.18 3.43 -32.17
N VAL A 583 11.81 3.43 -33.45
CA VAL A 583 12.47 2.59 -34.47
C VAL A 583 13.93 3.00 -34.57
N GLY A 584 14.82 2.01 -34.50
CA GLY A 584 16.26 2.20 -34.67
C GLY A 584 16.62 2.57 -36.11
N ARG A 585 17.82 3.13 -36.27
CA ARG A 585 18.40 3.38 -37.59
C ARG A 585 19.45 2.32 -37.94
N ASP A 586 19.66 2.10 -39.23
CA ASP A 586 20.76 1.29 -39.74
C ASP A 586 22.05 2.10 -39.85
N GLU A 587 23.10 1.47 -40.39
CA GLU A 587 24.42 2.09 -40.58
C GLU A 587 24.41 3.27 -41.55
N ASN A 588 23.41 3.33 -42.44
CA ASN A 588 23.20 4.44 -43.38
C ASN A 588 22.33 5.57 -42.78
N GLY A 589 21.87 5.39 -41.54
CA GLY A 589 20.99 6.34 -40.87
C GLY A 589 19.54 6.28 -41.37
N GLU A 590 19.14 5.23 -42.08
CA GLU A 590 17.75 4.99 -42.51
C GLU A 590 16.98 4.24 -41.41
N LEU A 591 15.66 4.43 -41.35
CA LEU A 591 14.84 3.69 -40.38
C LEU A 591 14.74 2.22 -40.79
N ARG A 592 14.87 1.32 -39.82
CA ARG A 592 14.78 -0.13 -40.03
C ARG A 592 13.38 -0.52 -40.51
N ALA A 593 13.24 -0.88 -41.79
CA ALA A 593 11.95 -1.16 -42.42
C ALA A 593 11.16 -2.31 -41.75
N ASN A 594 11.86 -3.36 -41.34
CA ASN A 594 11.32 -4.49 -40.59
C ASN A 594 10.73 -4.06 -39.23
N GLN A 595 11.37 -3.13 -38.51
CA GLN A 595 10.83 -2.60 -37.25
C GLN A 595 9.61 -1.72 -37.45
N ILE A 596 9.57 -0.92 -38.53
CA ILE A 596 8.39 -0.14 -38.90
C ILE A 596 7.20 -1.07 -39.15
N GLU A 597 7.40 -2.11 -39.95
CA GLU A 597 6.35 -3.08 -40.26
C GLU A 597 5.88 -3.81 -39.00
N ALA A 598 6.81 -4.23 -38.13
CA ALA A 598 6.49 -4.87 -36.87
C ALA A 598 5.69 -3.95 -35.93
N MET A 599 6.04 -2.65 -35.83
CA MET A 599 5.28 -1.67 -35.06
C MET A 599 3.87 -1.46 -35.60
N ARG A 600 3.70 -1.37 -36.93
CA ARG A 600 2.37 -1.21 -37.55
C ARG A 600 1.47 -2.41 -37.28
N ARG A 601 2.00 -3.64 -37.37
CA ARG A 601 1.27 -4.88 -37.08
C ARG A 601 0.68 -4.94 -35.66
N LEU A 602 1.28 -4.26 -34.68
CA LEU A 602 0.73 -4.16 -33.33
C LEU A 602 -0.65 -3.47 -33.31
N PHE A 603 -0.96 -2.64 -34.31
CA PHE A 603 -2.19 -1.85 -34.40
C PHE A 603 -3.21 -2.41 -35.40
N ASP A 604 -2.84 -3.39 -36.23
CA ASP A 604 -3.71 -3.94 -37.27
C ASP A 604 -4.84 -4.85 -36.72
N ASN A 605 -4.82 -5.19 -35.42
CA ASN A 605 -5.86 -5.97 -34.72
C ASN A 605 -6.75 -5.12 -33.79
N ALA A 606 -6.68 -3.78 -33.85
CA ALA A 606 -7.37 -2.91 -32.89
C ALA A 606 -8.87 -2.63 -33.19
N GLU A 607 -9.45 -3.26 -34.21
CA GLU A 607 -10.87 -3.15 -34.60
C GLU A 607 -11.59 -4.51 -34.72
N ALA A 608 -11.36 -5.45 -33.79
CA ALA A 608 -12.15 -6.68 -33.66
C ALA A 608 -12.89 -6.76 -32.32
#